data_AF-A0A3M4KSB0-F1
#
_entry.id   AF-A0A3M4KSB0-F1
#
_cell.length_a   1.000
_cell.length_b   1.000
_cell.length_c   1.000
_cell.angle_alpha   90.00
_cell.angle_beta   90.00
_cell.angle_gamma   90.00
#
_symmetry.space_group_name_H-M   'P 1'
#
loop_
_entity.id
_entity.type
_entity.pdbx_description
1 polymer ?
#
loop_
_entity_poly.entity_id
_entity_poly.type
_entity_poly.pdbx_seq_one_letter_code
_entity_poly.pdbx_strand_id
1 'polypeptide(L)'
;MSRTVAIAFACLLSSTAQAACPAATPVDTARWVYEKHQDFYLSGKGSADYLSKPLLGLLKKDWACQNGDQCAVSANPWTDAQDGDVQKPIDWKLVSNSDKQAVVEMTYNLGYKDARSSRSPARPLVCC
;
A
#
# COMPACT_ATOMS: atom_id res chain seq x y z
N MET A 1 -14.17 -34.00 -53.25
CA MET A 1 -13.94 -34.48 -51.88
C MET A 1 -13.29 -33.34 -51.11
N SER A 2 -14.04 -32.64 -50.25
CA SER A 2 -13.53 -31.48 -49.50
C SER A 2 -13.79 -31.74 -48.01
N ARG A 3 -12.72 -31.83 -47.22
CA ARG A 3 -12.79 -31.95 -45.76
C ARG A 3 -12.26 -30.66 -45.16
N THR A 4 -13.16 -29.72 -44.90
CA THR A 4 -12.84 -28.50 -44.17
C THR A 4 -12.71 -28.84 -42.69
N VAL A 5 -11.48 -28.84 -42.17
CA VAL A 5 -11.19 -28.98 -40.75
C VAL A 5 -11.53 -27.64 -40.08
N ALA A 6 -12.57 -27.63 -39.26
CA ALA A 6 -12.88 -26.51 -38.38
C ALA A 6 -11.95 -26.57 -37.16
N ILE A 7 -10.90 -25.73 -37.16
CA ILE A 7 -10.04 -25.53 -36.00
C ILE A 7 -10.78 -24.56 -35.07
N ALA A 8 -11.28 -25.09 -33.96
CA ALA A 8 -11.90 -24.30 -32.91
C ALA A 8 -10.86 -23.39 -32.24
N PHE A 9 -11.10 -22.08 -32.32
CA PHE A 9 -10.36 -21.03 -31.63
C PHE A 9 -10.65 -21.12 -30.12
N ALA A 10 -9.89 -21.95 -29.40
CA ALA A 10 -9.92 -22.03 -27.94
C ALA A 10 -8.68 -21.34 -27.35
N CYS A 11 -8.56 -20.05 -27.62
CA CYS A 11 -7.64 -19.15 -26.93
C CYS A 11 -8.44 -17.92 -26.51
N LEU A 12 -8.03 -17.26 -25.41
CA LEU A 12 -8.57 -16.01 -24.83
C LEU A 12 -9.38 -16.15 -23.53
N LEU A 13 -9.07 -17.14 -22.70
CA LEU A 13 -9.24 -17.01 -21.24
C LEU A 13 -7.86 -17.10 -20.56
N SER A 14 -6.92 -16.28 -21.02
CA SER A 14 -5.76 -15.94 -20.20
C SER A 14 -6.24 -14.97 -19.12
N SER A 15 -6.88 -15.51 -18.08
CA SER A 15 -7.07 -14.79 -16.83
C SER A 15 -5.68 -14.45 -16.33
N THR A 16 -5.23 -13.22 -16.57
CA THR A 16 -4.08 -12.67 -15.88
C THR A 16 -4.34 -12.91 -14.40
N ALA A 17 -3.53 -13.74 -13.76
CA ALA A 17 -3.61 -13.98 -12.33
C ALA A 17 -3.24 -12.68 -11.63
N GLN A 18 -4.20 -11.75 -11.58
CA GLN A 18 -4.12 -10.60 -10.70
C GLN A 18 -4.07 -11.21 -9.30
N ALA A 19 -2.96 -10.99 -8.59
CA ALA A 19 -2.96 -11.18 -7.15
C ALA A 19 -4.25 -10.54 -6.63
N ALA A 20 -5.02 -11.26 -5.82
CA ALA A 20 -6.32 -10.80 -5.34
C ALA A 20 -6.09 -9.54 -4.51
N CYS A 21 -6.10 -8.39 -5.18
CA CYS A 21 -5.93 -7.11 -4.55
C CYS A 21 -7.16 -6.91 -3.65
N PRO A 22 -6.98 -6.43 -2.41
CA PRO A 22 -8.07 -6.33 -1.46
C PRO A 22 -9.17 -5.34 -1.92
N ALA A 23 -8.93 -4.56 -2.97
CA ALA A 23 -9.90 -3.69 -3.62
C ALA A 23 -9.75 -3.65 -5.15
N ALA A 24 -10.74 -3.05 -5.81
CA ALA A 24 -10.88 -3.03 -7.27
C ALA A 24 -9.84 -2.19 -8.02
N THR A 25 -9.24 -1.19 -7.37
CA THR A 25 -8.20 -0.32 -7.97
C THR A 25 -7.00 -0.17 -7.04
N PRO A 26 -5.82 0.23 -7.55
CA PRO A 26 -4.68 0.55 -6.70
C PRO A 26 -4.96 1.67 -5.70
N VAL A 27 -5.74 2.68 -6.11
CA VAL A 27 -6.14 3.79 -5.23
C VAL A 27 -7.03 3.31 -4.09
N ASP A 28 -8.01 2.46 -4.39
CA ASP A 28 -8.90 1.89 -3.36
C ASP A 28 -8.14 0.93 -2.46
N THR A 29 -7.15 0.21 -2.98
CA THR A 29 -6.26 -0.66 -2.21
C THR A 29 -5.42 0.18 -1.23
N ALA A 30 -4.77 1.24 -1.70
CA ALA A 30 -3.99 2.14 -0.84
C ALA A 30 -4.86 2.77 0.26
N ARG A 31 -6.06 3.25 -0.10
CA ARG A 31 -7.03 3.79 0.86
C ARG A 31 -7.45 2.73 1.89
N TRP A 32 -7.76 1.51 1.44
CA TRP A 32 -8.16 0.41 2.33
C TRP A 32 -7.04 0.04 3.30
N VAL A 33 -5.79 -0.08 2.84
CA VAL A 33 -4.64 -0.36 3.72
C VAL A 33 -4.51 0.75 4.75
N TYR A 34 -4.59 2.01 4.35
CA TYR A 34 -4.49 3.12 5.29
C TYR A 34 -5.65 3.11 6.32
N GLU A 35 -6.89 2.96 5.86
CA GLU A 35 -8.06 3.04 6.74
C GLU A 35 -8.20 1.84 7.69
N LYS A 36 -7.76 0.66 7.28
CA LYS A 36 -7.98 -0.60 8.02
C LYS A 36 -6.72 -1.18 8.64
N HIS A 37 -5.55 -0.80 8.12
CA HIS A 37 -4.28 -1.47 8.39
C HIS A 37 -3.09 -0.50 8.48
N GLN A 38 -3.31 0.81 8.68
CA GLN A 38 -2.21 1.78 8.79
C GLN A 38 -1.20 1.46 9.90
N ASP A 39 -1.60 0.70 10.92
CA ASP A 39 -0.78 0.28 12.04
C ASP A 39 0.08 -0.96 11.75
N PHE A 40 0.17 -1.42 10.49
CA PHE A 40 0.90 -2.63 10.07
C PHE A 40 2.38 -2.69 10.49
N TYR A 41 2.96 -1.56 10.92
CA TYR A 41 4.34 -1.44 11.33
C TYR A 41 4.53 -1.57 12.85
N LEU A 42 3.44 -1.64 13.63
CA LEU A 42 3.49 -1.92 15.06
C LEU A 42 3.55 -3.43 15.29
N SER A 43 4.32 -3.87 16.30
CA SER A 43 4.44 -5.30 16.60
C SER A 43 3.08 -5.93 16.89
N GLY A 44 2.78 -7.04 16.21
CA GLY A 44 1.48 -7.73 16.32
C GLY A 44 0.31 -7.04 15.61
N LYS A 45 0.56 -5.93 14.90
CA LYS A 45 -0.40 -5.25 14.04
C LYS A 45 0.06 -5.40 12.60
N GLY A 46 -0.79 -6.00 11.77
CA GLY A 46 -0.53 -6.21 10.34
C GLY A 46 -0.61 -7.67 9.91
N SER A 47 -1.16 -7.92 8.73
CA SER A 47 -1.24 -9.26 8.14
C SER A 47 -0.22 -9.45 7.03
N ALA A 48 0.16 -10.70 6.79
CA ALA A 48 1.08 -11.05 5.71
C ALA A 48 0.43 -10.95 4.32
N ASP A 49 -0.90 -10.87 4.25
CA ASP A 49 -1.63 -11.13 3.01
C ASP A 49 -1.61 -9.94 2.04
N TYR A 50 -1.47 -8.72 2.56
CA TYR A 50 -1.40 -7.49 1.76
C TYR A 50 -0.02 -6.84 1.75
N LEU A 51 0.94 -7.37 2.50
CA LEU A 51 2.32 -6.89 2.52
C LEU A 51 3.21 -7.76 1.64
N SER A 52 4.16 -7.14 0.94
CA SER A 52 5.18 -7.91 0.23
C SER A 52 6.05 -8.69 1.24
N LYS A 53 6.48 -9.89 0.86
CA LYS A 53 7.37 -10.72 1.69
C LYS A 53 8.65 -9.98 2.12
N PRO A 54 9.32 -9.18 1.26
CA PRO A 54 10.48 -8.39 1.67
C PRO A 54 10.15 -7.36 2.75
N LEU A 55 9.04 -6.62 2.59
CA LEU A 55 8.61 -5.63 3.59
C LEU A 55 8.29 -6.29 4.93
N LEU A 56 7.54 -7.38 4.92
CA LEU A 56 7.25 -8.15 6.14
C LEU A 56 8.53 -8.66 6.83
N GLY A 57 9.53 -9.08 6.04
CA GLY A 57 10.83 -9.50 6.57
C GLY A 57 11.60 -8.37 7.24
N LEU A 58 11.52 -7.14 6.72
CA LEU A 58 12.12 -5.96 7.34
C LEU A 58 11.38 -5.55 8.63
N LEU A 59 10.06 -5.55 8.61
CA LEU A 59 9.24 -5.25 9.79
C LEU A 59 9.50 -6.21 10.94
N LYS A 60 9.64 -7.51 10.66
CA LYS A 60 10.00 -8.51 11.69
C LYS A 60 11.34 -8.22 12.36
N LYS A 61 12.32 -7.72 11.61
CA LYS A 61 13.62 -7.31 12.18
C LYS A 61 13.46 -6.06 13.05
N ASP A 62 12.67 -5.08 12.58
CA ASP A 62 12.39 -3.86 13.33
C ASP A 62 11.64 -4.14 14.64
N TRP A 63 10.64 -5.04 14.62
CA TRP A 63 9.92 -5.46 15.83
C TRP A 63 10.79 -6.16 16.85
N ALA A 64 11.76 -6.97 16.41
CA ALA A 64 12.71 -7.61 17.33
C ALA A 64 13.59 -6.58 18.07
N CYS A 65 13.86 -5.43 17.44
CA CYS A 65 14.64 -4.34 18.01
C CYS A 65 13.92 -3.59 19.15
N GLN A 66 12.57 -3.56 19.15
CA GLN A 66 11.78 -2.77 20.11
C GLN A 66 11.98 -3.16 21.59
N ASN A 67 12.77 -4.20 21.88
CA ASN A 67 13.11 -4.68 23.23
C ASN A 67 14.43 -4.10 23.80
N GLY A 68 15.00 -3.03 23.24
CA GLY A 68 16.13 -2.33 23.89
C GLY A 68 17.08 -1.51 23.02
N ASP A 69 16.96 -1.59 21.69
CA ASP A 69 17.86 -0.89 20.75
C ASP A 69 17.16 0.27 20.01
N GLN A 70 17.95 1.10 19.32
CA GLN A 70 17.43 2.18 18.47
C GLN A 70 16.91 1.60 17.14
N CYS A 71 15.59 1.54 16.98
CA CYS A 71 14.95 0.88 15.84
C CYS A 71 14.87 1.77 14.58
N ALA A 72 14.71 1.12 13.43
CA ALA A 72 14.72 1.80 12.14
C ALA A 72 13.44 2.62 11.94
N VAL A 73 12.29 2.12 12.42
CA VAL A 73 11.03 2.89 12.43
C VAL A 73 10.94 3.72 13.70
N SER A 74 11.36 4.98 13.60
CA SER A 74 11.28 5.99 14.69
C SER A 74 10.20 7.04 14.47
N ALA A 75 9.51 7.00 13.32
CA ALA A 75 8.43 7.90 12.93
C ALA A 75 7.31 7.12 12.25
N ASN A 76 6.13 7.71 12.13
CA ASN A 76 5.00 7.12 11.41
C ASN A 76 5.39 6.94 9.91
N PRO A 77 5.41 5.71 9.37
CA PRO A 77 5.95 5.44 8.03
C PRO A 77 5.09 5.98 6.89
N TRP A 78 3.84 6.38 7.16
CA TRP A 78 2.99 7.04 6.17
C TRP A 78 3.31 8.52 6.05
N THR A 79 3.73 9.14 7.14
CA THR A 79 3.87 10.60 7.24
C THR A 79 5.29 11.10 7.46
N ASP A 80 6.21 10.20 7.82
CA ASP A 80 7.57 10.51 8.26
C ASP A 80 7.60 11.41 9.52
N ALA A 81 6.45 11.57 10.20
CA ALA A 81 6.31 12.41 11.38
C ALA A 81 6.40 11.60 12.67
N GLN A 82 7.03 12.17 13.69
CA GLN A 82 7.05 11.61 15.05
C GLN A 82 5.74 11.92 15.80
N ASP A 83 5.10 13.04 15.44
CA ASP A 83 3.98 13.66 16.12
C ASP A 83 2.93 14.23 15.15
N GLY A 84 1.75 14.54 15.69
CA GLY A 84 0.62 15.04 14.92
C GLY A 84 -0.21 13.94 14.24
N ASP A 85 -1.40 14.32 13.80
CA ASP A 85 -2.37 13.43 13.15
C ASP A 85 -2.61 13.88 11.71
N VAL A 86 -2.88 12.92 10.83
CA VAL A 86 -3.39 13.17 9.49
C VAL A 86 -4.80 13.77 9.59
N GLN A 87 -4.95 14.98 9.04
CA GLN A 87 -6.22 15.70 9.02
C GLN A 87 -6.95 15.45 7.71
N LYS A 88 -8.29 15.41 7.79
CA LYS A 88 -9.17 15.30 6.63
C LYS A 88 -9.38 16.68 5.96
N PRO A 89 -9.68 16.72 4.65
CA PRO A 89 -9.74 15.60 3.72
C PRO A 89 -8.36 15.04 3.36
N ILE A 90 -8.33 13.76 2.99
CA ILE A 90 -7.15 13.10 2.41
C ILE A 90 -7.45 12.88 0.93
N ASP A 91 -6.57 13.38 0.08
CA ASP A 91 -6.66 13.22 -1.37
C ASP A 91 -5.76 12.06 -1.82
N TRP A 92 -6.26 11.23 -2.73
CA TRP A 92 -5.57 10.06 -3.25
C TRP A 92 -5.44 10.15 -4.75
N LYS A 93 -4.23 9.92 -5.28
CA LYS A 93 -3.95 10.04 -6.70
C LYS A 93 -3.06 8.90 -7.18
N LEU A 94 -3.49 8.19 -8.23
CA LEU A 94 -2.61 7.29 -8.96
C LEU A 94 -1.58 8.13 -9.72
N VAL A 95 -0.30 7.99 -9.39
CA VAL A 95 0.79 8.76 -10.03
C VAL A 95 1.51 7.96 -11.10
N SER A 96 1.55 6.62 -10.98
CA SER A 96 2.00 5.74 -12.06
C SER A 96 1.36 4.36 -11.94
N ASN A 97 1.25 3.67 -13.07
CA ASN A 97 0.77 2.30 -13.14
C ASN A 97 1.50 1.54 -14.24
N SER A 98 1.97 0.35 -13.91
CA SER A 98 2.68 -0.56 -14.81
C SER A 98 2.31 -2.00 -14.45
N ASP A 99 2.66 -2.94 -15.33
CA ASP A 99 2.36 -4.37 -15.12
C ASP A 99 2.94 -4.98 -13.84
N LYS A 100 3.87 -4.29 -13.16
CA LYS A 100 4.57 -4.79 -11.97
C LYS A 100 4.37 -3.93 -10.72
N GLN A 101 3.79 -2.75 -10.88
CA GLN A 101 3.75 -1.73 -9.83
C GLN A 101 2.74 -0.65 -10.18
N ALA A 102 1.94 -0.29 -9.18
CA ALA A 102 1.23 0.97 -9.11
C ALA A 102 1.80 1.86 -8.01
N VAL A 103 1.82 3.17 -8.24
CA VAL A 103 2.22 4.15 -7.24
C VAL A 103 1.05 5.09 -6.98
N VAL A 104 0.65 5.17 -5.72
CA VAL A 104 -0.44 6.04 -5.25
C VAL A 104 0.13 7.07 -4.30
N GLU A 105 -0.20 8.33 -4.55
CA GLU A 105 0.12 9.47 -3.68
C GLU A 105 -1.04 9.73 -2.73
N MET A 106 -0.72 9.90 -1.44
CA MET A 106 -1.65 10.29 -0.38
C MET A 106 -1.33 11.73 0.03
N THR A 107 -2.13 12.71 -0.38
CA THR A 107 -1.98 14.11 0.03
C THR A 107 -2.86 14.42 1.22
N TYR A 108 -2.28 15.05 2.24
CA TYR A 108 -2.99 15.36 3.48
C TYR A 108 -2.37 16.59 4.15
N ASN A 109 -3.09 17.09 5.16
CA ASN A 109 -2.56 18.05 6.10
C ASN A 109 -2.13 17.32 7.38
N LEU A 110 -0.94 17.63 7.88
CA LEU A 110 -0.50 17.15 9.19
C LEU A 110 -0.79 18.24 10.23
N GLY A 111 -1.32 17.84 11.38
CA GLY A 111 -1.58 18.78 12.46
C GLY A 111 -2.05 18.09 13.72
N TYR A 112 -1.99 18.81 14.83
CA TYR A 112 -2.62 18.38 16.07
C TYR A 112 -4.11 18.72 16.03
N LYS A 113 -4.93 17.95 16.76
CA LYS A 113 -6.37 18.21 16.90
C LYS A 113 -6.71 19.65 17.32
N ASP A 114 -5.75 20.40 17.87
CA ASP A 114 -5.91 21.77 18.38
C ASP A 114 -4.88 22.81 17.87
N ALA A 115 -4.07 22.51 16.84
CA ALA A 115 -3.05 23.44 16.31
C ALA A 115 -3.33 23.85 14.85
N ARG A 116 -2.98 25.10 14.48
CA ARG A 116 -3.11 25.59 13.10
C ARG A 116 -2.29 24.70 12.15
N SER A 117 -2.98 24.11 11.18
CA SER A 117 -2.42 23.14 10.23
C SER A 117 -1.34 23.75 9.33
N SER A 118 -0.24 23.00 9.13
CA SER A 118 0.80 23.28 8.13
C SER A 118 0.81 22.17 7.08
N ARG A 119 0.88 22.53 5.79
CA ARG A 119 0.86 21.58 4.67
C ARG A 119 2.25 20.95 4.48
N SER A 120 2.34 19.62 4.52
CA SER A 120 3.58 18.86 4.35
C SER A 120 3.53 18.04 3.04
N PRO A 121 4.62 17.93 2.25
CA PRO A 121 4.63 17.11 1.04
C PRO A 121 4.66 15.60 1.37
N ALA A 122 3.88 14.82 0.62
CA ALA A 122 3.71 13.39 0.82
C ALA A 122 4.76 12.52 0.09
N ARG A 123 5.00 11.30 0.60
CA ARG A 123 5.77 10.26 -0.10
C ARG A 123 4.85 9.30 -0.89
N PRO A 124 5.33 8.75 -2.01
CA PRO A 124 4.57 7.78 -2.79
C PRO A 124 4.47 6.42 -2.10
N LEU A 125 3.27 5.83 -2.09
CA LEU A 125 3.01 4.45 -1.69
C LEU A 125 3.11 3.55 -2.92
N VAL A 126 3.96 2.52 -2.84
CA VAL A 126 4.06 1.47 -3.85
C VAL A 126 3.05 0.39 -3.50
N CYS A 127 2.03 0.24 -4.34
CA CYS A 127 1.09 -0.88 -4.29
C CYS A 127 1.44 -1.88 -5.41
N CYS A 128 1.29 -3.17 -5.12
CA CYS A 128 1.49 -4.27 -6.05
C CYS A 128 0.68 -4.09 -7.35
#